data_AF-A0A527ZFR7-F1
#
_entry.id   AF-A0A527ZFR7-F1
#
_cell.length_a   1.000
_cell.length_b   1.000
_cell.length_c   1.000
_cell.angle_alpha   90.00
_cell.angle_beta   90.00
_cell.angle_gamma   90.00
#
_symmetry.space_group_name_H-M   'P 1'
#
loop_
_entity.id
_entity.type
_entity.pdbx_description
1 polymer ?
#
loop_
_entity_poly.entity_id
_entity_poly.type
_entity_poly.pdbx_seq_one_letter_code
_entity_poly.pdbx_strand_id
1 'polypeptide(L)'
;GGTQKLKSSLPCLITMLEGTNEMRRGSIEDALCAARSRIVKWSAAEAGIEDLTKCGLRGSPTVVKRVFAPTARSEKVAQIDTAEKTLRDLADELIVAIFTRQPALEPELAFDGA
;
A
#
# COMPACT_ATOMS: atom_id res chain seq x y z
N GLY A 1 1.95 -6.13 -13.14
CA GLY A 1 2.67 -6.52 -11.91
C GLY A 1 3.04 -7.99 -11.99
N GLY A 2 4.14 -8.40 -11.38
CA GLY A 2 4.63 -9.80 -11.41
C GLY A 2 5.17 -10.23 -10.05
N THR A 3 5.55 -11.51 -9.93
CA THR A 3 6.15 -12.08 -8.71
C THR A 3 7.58 -12.53 -8.97
N GLN A 4 8.43 -12.47 -7.95
CA GLN A 4 9.81 -12.95 -8.01
C GLN A 4 10.08 -13.90 -6.85
N LYS A 5 10.67 -15.06 -7.16
CA LYS A 5 11.16 -15.99 -6.14
C LYS A 5 12.57 -15.59 -5.73
N LEU A 6 12.81 -15.43 -4.43
CA LEU A 6 14.10 -15.07 -3.86
C LEU A 6 14.59 -16.18 -2.91
N LYS A 7 15.90 -16.32 -2.78
CA LYS A 7 16.56 -17.22 -1.83
C LYS A 7 17.52 -16.41 -0.96
N SER A 8 17.46 -16.61 0.36
CA SER A 8 18.36 -15.98 1.34
C SER A 8 18.79 -16.99 2.40
N SER A 9 19.91 -16.73 3.08
CA SER A 9 20.27 -17.40 4.33
C SER A 9 19.44 -16.86 5.50
N LEU A 10 19.37 -17.64 6.59
CA LEU A 10 18.80 -17.22 7.87
C LEU A 10 19.91 -16.73 8.81
N PRO A 11 19.65 -15.75 9.70
CA PRO A 11 18.36 -15.09 9.93
C PRO A 11 18.02 -14.04 8.85
N CYS A 12 16.73 -13.89 8.52
CA CYS A 12 16.24 -12.85 7.61
C CYS A 12 14.96 -12.21 8.14
N LEU A 13 14.70 -10.97 7.70
CA LEU A 13 13.46 -10.26 7.96
C LEU A 13 12.56 -10.32 6.73
N ILE A 14 11.33 -10.78 6.91
CA ILE A 14 10.32 -10.86 5.84
C ILE A 14 9.13 -9.99 6.23
N THR A 15 8.76 -9.06 5.35
CA THR A 15 7.51 -8.32 5.49
C THR A 15 6.40 -9.07 4.74
N MET A 16 5.37 -9.51 5.46
CA MET A 16 4.23 -10.24 4.89
C MET A 16 3.20 -9.26 4.34
N LEU A 17 2.58 -9.59 3.21
CA LEU A 17 1.48 -8.82 2.63
C LEU A 17 0.13 -9.37 3.10
N GLU A 18 -0.90 -8.51 3.16
CA GLU A 18 -2.27 -8.95 3.37
C GLU A 18 -2.70 -9.94 2.28
N GLY A 19 -3.49 -10.96 2.65
CA GLY A 19 -3.94 -12.00 1.73
C GLY A 19 -2.88 -13.06 1.39
N THR A 20 -1.66 -12.98 1.94
CA THR A 20 -0.65 -14.04 1.76
C THR A 20 -1.10 -15.38 2.41
N ASN A 21 -1.95 -15.30 3.43
CA ASN A 21 -2.56 -16.44 4.11
C ASN A 21 -3.97 -16.09 4.62
N GLU A 22 -4.73 -17.11 5.01
CA GLU A 22 -5.97 -16.94 5.78
C GLU A 22 -5.66 -16.99 7.28
N MET A 23 -6.08 -15.97 8.02
CA MET A 23 -5.90 -15.95 9.48
C MET A 23 -6.81 -16.99 10.15
N ARG A 24 -6.20 -17.93 10.87
CA ARG A 24 -6.94 -18.89 11.70
C ARG A 24 -7.72 -18.18 12.81
N ARG A 25 -8.88 -18.73 13.19
CA ARG A 25 -9.54 -18.36 14.45
C ARG A 25 -8.79 -18.97 15.63
N GLY A 26 -8.65 -18.22 16.72
CA GLY A 26 -8.11 -18.75 17.97
C GLY A 26 -9.07 -19.75 18.62
N SER A 27 -8.53 -20.76 19.29
CA SER A 27 -9.33 -21.68 20.10
C SER A 27 -9.69 -21.05 21.45
N ILE A 28 -10.70 -21.62 22.15
CA ILE A 28 -11.03 -21.21 23.53
C ILE A 28 -9.83 -21.45 24.46
N GLU A 29 -9.11 -22.55 24.25
CA GLU A 29 -7.94 -22.90 25.05
C GLU A 29 -6.80 -21.87 24.87
N ASP A 30 -6.52 -21.47 23.63
CA ASP A 30 -5.54 -20.41 23.34
C ASP A 30 -5.96 -19.08 23.98
N ALA A 31 -7.25 -18.73 23.91
CA ALA A 31 -7.76 -17.50 24.50
C ALA A 31 -7.59 -17.49 26.03
N LEU A 32 -7.90 -18.61 26.69
CA LEU A 32 -7.71 -18.77 28.14
C LEU A 32 -6.23 -18.74 28.53
N CYS A 33 -5.36 -19.35 27.72
CA CYS A 33 -3.91 -19.29 27.92
C CYS A 33 -3.40 -17.85 27.77
N ALA A 34 -3.78 -17.16 26.70
CA ALA A 34 -3.41 -15.78 26.43
C ALA A 34 -3.87 -14.83 27.55
N ALA A 35 -5.08 -15.00 28.06
CA ALA A 35 -5.62 -14.19 29.15
C ALA A 35 -4.82 -14.31 30.46
N ARG A 36 -4.18 -15.46 30.70
CA ARG A 36 -3.32 -15.69 31.87
C ARG A 36 -1.85 -15.40 31.60
N SER A 37 -1.47 -15.14 30.35
CA SER A 37 -0.08 -14.97 29.97
C SER A 37 0.51 -13.69 30.57
N ARG A 38 1.73 -13.79 31.09
CA ARG A 38 2.47 -12.62 31.57
C ARG A 38 3.07 -11.88 30.38
N ILE A 39 2.51 -10.72 30.07
CA ILE A 39 3.10 -9.81 29.06
C ILE A 39 4.30 -9.11 29.68
N VAL A 40 5.49 -9.46 29.21
CA VAL A 40 6.72 -8.76 29.58
C VAL A 40 6.67 -7.36 28.98
N LYS A 41 6.78 -6.34 29.84
CA LYS A 41 6.86 -4.94 29.42
C LYS A 41 8.32 -4.52 29.49
N TRP A 42 8.82 -3.93 28.41
CA TRP A 42 10.15 -3.34 28.37
C TRP A 42 10.05 -1.83 28.22
N SER A 43 10.87 -1.14 29.00
CA SER A 43 11.30 0.23 28.78
C SER A 43 12.43 0.28 27.75
N ALA A 44 12.76 1.47 27.26
CA ALA A 44 13.90 1.66 26.36
C ALA A 44 15.24 1.19 27.00
N ALA A 45 15.39 1.38 28.31
CA ALA A 45 16.55 0.91 29.05
C ALA A 45 16.62 -0.63 29.09
N GLU A 46 15.50 -1.30 29.38
CA GLU A 46 15.43 -2.77 29.41
C GLU A 46 15.61 -3.40 28.01
N ALA A 47 15.27 -2.66 26.95
CA ALA A 47 15.52 -3.06 25.57
C ALA A 47 16.99 -2.83 25.11
N GLY A 48 17.87 -2.31 25.97
CA GLY A 48 19.28 -2.09 25.66
C GLY A 48 19.52 -0.91 24.72
N ILE A 49 18.63 0.07 24.67
CA ILE A 49 18.80 1.26 23.83
C ILE A 49 19.77 2.23 24.55
N GLU A 50 20.98 2.34 24.02
CA GLU A 50 22.03 3.21 24.58
C GLU A 50 21.72 4.70 24.39
N ASP A 51 21.18 5.06 23.22
CA ASP A 51 20.91 6.44 22.84
C ASP A 51 19.40 6.70 22.71
N LEU A 52 18.83 7.26 23.78
CA LEU A 52 17.41 7.62 23.84
C LEU A 52 17.02 8.72 22.84
N THR A 53 17.99 9.46 22.28
CA THR A 53 17.70 10.48 21.26
C THR A 53 17.31 9.86 19.93
N LYS A 54 17.60 8.57 19.70
CA LYS A 54 17.15 7.78 18.55
C LYS A 54 15.74 7.21 18.71
N CYS A 55 15.04 7.52 19.79
CA CYS A 55 13.67 7.05 20.03
C CYS A 55 12.62 8.15 19.86
N GLY A 56 11.42 7.73 19.47
CA GLY A 56 10.25 8.59 19.38
C GLY A 56 10.42 9.76 18.40
N LEU A 57 9.79 10.90 18.70
CA LEU A 57 9.80 12.07 17.84
C LEU A 57 11.23 12.63 17.62
N ARG A 58 12.09 12.56 18.63
CA ARG A 58 13.48 13.06 18.54
C ARG A 58 14.34 12.23 17.59
N GLY A 59 14.10 10.92 17.52
CA GLY A 59 14.85 10.01 16.66
C GLY A 59 14.31 9.88 15.25
N SER A 60 13.14 10.45 14.95
CA SER A 60 12.51 10.31 13.64
C SER A 60 13.18 11.21 12.61
N PRO A 61 13.62 10.69 11.45
CA PRO A 61 14.12 11.51 10.36
C PRO A 61 13.01 12.31 9.66
N THR A 62 11.74 11.93 9.84
CA THR A 62 10.58 12.59 9.23
C THR A 62 9.68 13.23 10.29
N VAL A 63 9.10 14.38 9.96
CA VAL A 63 8.20 15.14 10.83
C VAL A 63 6.91 15.47 10.09
N VAL A 64 5.77 15.07 10.66
CA VAL A 64 4.45 15.36 10.09
C VAL A 64 4.11 16.84 10.34
N LYS A 65 4.11 17.66 9.28
CA LYS A 65 3.82 19.10 9.38
C LYS A 65 2.33 19.43 9.43
N ARG A 66 1.50 18.68 8.70
CA ARG A 66 0.06 18.91 8.60
C ARG A 66 -0.64 17.63 8.18
N VAL A 67 -1.80 17.36 8.77
CA VAL A 67 -2.72 16.31 8.35
C VAL A 67 -3.99 16.99 7.84
N PHE A 68 -4.49 16.58 6.69
CA PHE A 68 -5.73 17.07 6.11
C PHE A 68 -6.45 15.93 5.39
N ALA A 69 -7.78 15.98 5.37
CA ALA A 69 -8.57 15.04 4.60
C ALA A 69 -8.52 15.42 3.11
N PRO A 70 -8.35 14.44 2.18
CA PRO A 70 -8.50 14.70 0.76
C PRO A 70 -9.88 15.30 0.47
N THR A 71 -9.94 16.34 -0.35
CA THR A 71 -11.22 16.92 -0.77
C THR A 71 -11.98 15.94 -1.68
N ALA A 72 -13.31 15.96 -1.62
CA ALA A 72 -14.13 15.22 -2.57
C ALA A 72 -13.78 15.64 -4.01
N ARG A 73 -13.91 14.70 -4.97
CA ARG A 73 -13.72 15.04 -6.39
C ARG A 73 -14.78 16.06 -6.79
N SER A 74 -14.35 17.19 -7.34
CA SER A 74 -15.23 18.27 -7.85
C SER A 74 -15.85 17.92 -9.20
N GLU A 75 -15.13 17.17 -10.02
CA GLU A 75 -15.55 16.81 -11.36
C GLU A 75 -16.32 15.48 -11.36
N LYS A 76 -17.47 15.48 -12.05
CA LYS A 76 -18.22 14.25 -12.32
C LYS A 76 -17.45 13.37 -13.29
N VAL A 77 -17.72 12.07 -13.23
CA VAL A 77 -17.20 11.10 -14.20
C VAL A 77 -17.70 11.46 -15.60
N ALA A 78 -16.80 11.42 -16.59
CA ALA A 78 -17.20 11.43 -17.99
C ALA A 78 -17.64 10.01 -18.35
N GLN A 79 -18.88 9.85 -18.79
CA GLN A 79 -19.41 8.55 -19.19
C GLN A 79 -19.13 8.32 -20.67
N ILE A 80 -18.76 7.10 -21.00
CA ILE A 80 -18.64 6.60 -22.37
C ILE A 80 -19.78 5.60 -22.54
N ASP A 81 -20.60 5.79 -23.57
CA ASP A 81 -21.73 4.90 -23.82
C ASP A 81 -21.23 3.51 -24.21
N THR A 82 -21.76 2.48 -23.58
CA THR A 82 -21.37 1.08 -23.78
C THR A 82 -22.35 0.29 -24.65
N ALA A 83 -23.51 0.86 -25.00
CA ALA A 83 -24.56 0.15 -25.73
C ALA A 83 -24.16 -0.13 -27.19
N GLU A 84 -24.49 -1.32 -27.69
CA GLU A 84 -24.33 -1.72 -29.10
C GLU A 84 -22.91 -1.54 -29.68
N LYS A 85 -21.88 -1.54 -28.83
CA LYS A 85 -20.47 -1.40 -29.24
C LYS A 85 -19.68 -2.67 -28.97
N THR A 86 -18.71 -2.97 -29.84
CA THR A 86 -17.76 -4.04 -29.56
C THR A 86 -16.75 -3.59 -28.50
N LEU A 87 -16.08 -4.55 -27.85
CA LEU A 87 -15.01 -4.24 -26.89
C LEU A 87 -13.87 -3.42 -27.53
N ARG A 88 -13.62 -3.61 -28.82
CA ARG A 88 -12.60 -2.86 -29.56
C ARG A 88 -13.01 -1.39 -29.70
N ASP A 89 -14.24 -1.14 -30.15
CA ASP A 89 -14.76 0.21 -30.33
C ASP A 89 -14.77 0.99 -29.01
N LEU A 90 -15.15 0.32 -27.91
CA LEU A 90 -15.12 0.92 -26.57
C LEU A 90 -13.71 1.27 -26.09
N ALA A 91 -12.73 0.41 -26.36
CA ALA A 91 -11.35 0.69 -26.01
C ALA A 91 -10.81 1.89 -26.81
N ASP A 92 -11.11 1.96 -28.10
CA ASP A 92 -10.69 3.06 -28.97
C ASP A 92 -11.34 4.38 -28.55
N GLU A 93 -12.65 4.38 -28.28
CA GLU A 93 -13.36 5.57 -27.78
C GLU A 93 -12.86 6.03 -26.41
N LEU A 94 -12.51 5.09 -25.51
CA LEU A 94 -11.90 5.42 -24.23
C LEU A 94 -10.54 6.09 -24.39
N ILE A 95 -9.68 5.58 -25.27
CA ILE A 95 -8.37 6.18 -25.55
C ILE A 95 -8.54 7.59 -26.10
N VAL A 96 -9.43 7.77 -27.08
CA VAL A 96 -9.74 9.09 -27.65
C VAL A 96 -10.27 10.05 -26.58
N ALA A 97 -11.16 9.60 -25.71
CA ALA A 97 -11.70 10.42 -24.63
C ALA A 97 -10.62 10.83 -23.60
N ILE A 98 -9.68 9.94 -23.28
CA ILE A 98 -8.53 10.23 -22.41
C ILE A 98 -7.64 11.31 -23.03
N PHE A 99 -7.24 11.16 -24.29
CA PHE A 99 -6.38 12.14 -24.97
C PHE A 99 -7.08 13.48 -25.20
N THR A 100 -8.38 13.48 -25.47
CA THR A 100 -9.17 14.71 -25.57
C THR A 100 -9.16 15.48 -24.24
N ARG A 101 -9.26 14.78 -23.10
CA ARG A 101 -9.25 15.41 -21.77
C ARG A 101 -7.84 15.80 -21.30
N GLN A 102 -6.83 15.05 -21.71
CA GLN A 102 -5.43 15.27 -21.35
C GLN A 102 -4.53 15.15 -22.59
N PRO A 103 -4.48 16.20 -23.43
CA PRO A 103 -3.74 16.15 -24.71
C PRO A 103 -2.23 15.92 -24.56
N ALA A 104 -1.65 16.25 -23.41
CA ALA A 104 -0.23 16.02 -23.13
C ALA A 104 0.14 14.54 -22.94
N LEU A 105 -0.83 13.67 -22.63
CA LEU A 105 -0.56 12.24 -22.38
C LEU A 105 -0.16 11.47 -23.63
N GLU A 106 -0.72 11.81 -24.79
CA GLU A 106 -0.43 11.10 -26.04
C GLU A 106 1.07 11.16 -26.40
N PRO A 107 1.73 12.33 -26.41
CA PRO A 107 3.18 12.39 -26.64
C PRO A 107 4.01 11.86 -25.46
N GLU A 108 3.53 11.92 -24.21
CA GLU A 108 4.26 11.38 -23.04
C GLU A 108 4.25 9.84 -22.98
N LEU A 109 3.20 9.21 -23.49
CA LEU A 109 3.05 7.76 -23.55
C LEU A 109 3.58 7.17 -24.86
N ALA A 110 3.78 8.00 -25.89
CA ALA A 110 4.50 7.62 -27.09
C ALA A 110 5.93 7.25 -26.68
N PHE A 111 6.18 5.94 -26.62
CA PHE A 111 7.49 5.38 -26.32
C PHE A 111 8.41 5.72 -27.51
N ASP A 112 9.22 6.75 -27.39
CA ASP A 112 10.40 6.94 -28.24
C ASP A 112 11.39 5.84 -27.85
N GLY A 113 11.25 4.68 -28.49
CA GLY A 113 12.20 3.59 -28.42
C GLY A 113 13.53 4.03 -29.05
N ALA A 114 14.46 4.47 -28.20
CA ALA A 114 15.89 4.42 -28.46
C ALA A 114 16.50 3.22 -27.73
#